data_AF-A0A527VVV6-F1
#
_entry.id   AF-A0A527VVV6-F1
#
_cell.length_a   1.000
_cell.length_b   1.000
_cell.length_c   1.000
_cell.angle_alpha   90.00
_cell.angle_beta   90.00
_cell.angle_gamma   90.00
#
_symmetry.space_group_name_H-M   'P 1'
#
loop_
_entity.id
_entity.type
_entity.pdbx_description
1 polymer ?
#
loop_
_entity_poly.entity_id
_entity_poly.type
_entity_poly.pdbx_seq_one_letter_code
_entity_poly.pdbx_strand_id
1 'polypeptide(L)'
;LVNVDVDGGPVPTIRFMGGREFAAISGNWQGAITPASIQRAIDAGTMALPSFAPGGPLPGRTGEIVGPVSGAEERAAVALLYVALMIDLSLDLIRSSNTVIVDGGLNADGLLAALLAALRPGQSFMQGATLEGSATGAAALAFESIGHEFAADTPEPVRAADFKGLDRYRDDWRGLIAGRHIAGAAEGAAQ
;
A
#
# COMPACT_ATOMS: atom_id res chain seq x y z
N LEU A 1 20.03 4.65 -6.95
CA LEU A 1 19.72 3.37 -7.63
C LEU A 1 18.43 3.60 -8.39
N VAL A 2 18.48 3.55 -9.73
CA VAL A 2 17.28 3.55 -10.58
C VAL A 2 17.09 2.11 -11.05
N ASN A 3 15.85 1.61 -11.00
CA ASN A 3 15.56 0.32 -11.63
C ASN A 3 15.46 0.53 -13.14
N VAL A 4 15.61 -0.54 -13.89
CA VAL A 4 15.47 -0.52 -15.34
C VAL A 4 14.44 -1.56 -15.79
N ASP A 5 13.74 -1.26 -16.87
CA ASP A 5 12.88 -2.23 -17.55
C ASP A 5 13.71 -3.19 -18.43
N VAL A 6 13.01 -4.08 -19.13
CA VAL A 6 13.63 -5.09 -20.02
C VAL A 6 14.33 -4.47 -21.24
N ASP A 7 13.96 -3.25 -21.61
CA ASP A 7 14.53 -2.49 -22.72
C ASP A 7 15.67 -1.55 -22.26
N GLY A 8 16.00 -1.55 -20.96
CA GLY A 8 17.02 -0.70 -20.35
C GLY A 8 16.55 0.72 -20.04
N GLY A 9 15.26 1.01 -20.16
CA GLY A 9 14.64 2.28 -19.80
C GLY A 9 14.59 2.49 -18.28
N PRO A 10 14.73 3.74 -17.78
CA PRO A 10 14.69 4.01 -16.35
C PRO A 10 13.27 3.87 -15.78
N VAL A 11 13.14 3.16 -14.67
CA VAL A 11 11.87 2.94 -13.97
C VAL A 11 11.92 3.56 -12.57
N PRO A 12 11.21 4.70 -12.34
CA PRO A 12 11.04 5.27 -11.01
C PRO A 12 10.49 4.22 -10.04
N THR A 13 11.24 3.92 -8.99
CA THR A 13 10.88 2.87 -8.03
C THR A 13 10.98 3.38 -6.61
N ILE A 14 9.99 3.03 -5.82
CA ILE A 14 9.99 3.20 -4.37
C ILE A 14 9.52 1.90 -3.73
N ARG A 15 10.08 1.55 -2.57
CA ARG A 15 9.80 0.26 -1.90
C ARG A 15 9.72 0.47 -0.40
N PHE A 16 8.82 -0.27 0.23
CA PHE A 16 8.75 -0.47 1.67
C PHE A 16 8.32 -1.92 1.96
N MET A 17 8.40 -2.36 3.22
CA MET A 17 8.15 -3.76 3.56
C MET A 17 6.67 -4.03 3.90
N GLY A 18 5.76 -3.67 3.00
CA GLY A 18 4.31 -3.68 3.27
C GLY A 18 3.76 -4.97 3.89
N GLY A 19 4.17 -6.15 3.40
CA GLY A 19 3.79 -7.44 3.99
C GLY A 19 4.29 -7.65 5.43
N ARG A 20 5.53 -7.24 5.73
CA ARG A 20 6.09 -7.36 7.09
C ARG A 20 5.47 -6.36 8.04
N GLU A 21 5.24 -5.14 7.59
CA GLU A 21 4.61 -4.11 8.40
C GLU A 21 3.14 -4.45 8.68
N PHE A 22 2.42 -4.97 7.68
CA PHE A 22 1.08 -5.53 7.89
C PHE A 22 1.10 -6.62 8.97
N ALA A 23 2.01 -7.60 8.88
CA ALA A 23 2.10 -8.69 9.85
C ALA A 23 2.40 -8.19 11.27
N ALA A 24 3.30 -7.20 11.41
CA ALA A 24 3.63 -6.59 12.70
C ALA A 24 2.43 -5.84 13.31
N ILE A 25 1.75 -5.03 12.51
CA ILE A 25 0.60 -4.24 12.95
C ILE A 25 -0.61 -5.13 13.21
N SER A 26 -0.89 -6.14 12.38
CA SER A 26 -2.07 -7.00 12.54
C SER A 26 -1.87 -8.09 13.60
N GLY A 27 -0.62 -8.42 13.94
CA GLY A 27 -0.31 -9.55 14.82
C GLY A 27 -0.38 -10.89 14.09
N ASN A 28 0.11 -10.93 12.84
CA ASN A 28 0.05 -12.08 11.95
C ASN A 28 -1.39 -12.55 11.65
N TRP A 29 -2.31 -11.60 11.47
CA TRP A 29 -3.68 -11.90 11.09
C TRP A 29 -3.74 -12.63 9.75
N GLN A 30 -4.57 -13.67 9.67
CA GLN A 30 -4.76 -14.50 8.48
C GLN A 30 -6.24 -14.62 8.06
N GLY A 31 -7.16 -13.99 8.81
CA GLY A 31 -8.58 -14.01 8.49
C GLY A 31 -8.97 -12.96 7.46
N ALA A 32 -10.22 -13.02 6.99
CA ALA A 32 -10.79 -11.94 6.20
C ALA A 32 -10.88 -10.65 7.03
N ILE A 33 -10.73 -9.51 6.37
CA ILE A 33 -10.97 -8.18 6.96
C ILE A 33 -12.29 -7.67 6.38
N THR A 34 -13.30 -7.48 7.22
CA THR A 34 -14.59 -6.99 6.74
C THR A 34 -14.54 -5.49 6.44
N PRO A 35 -15.28 -4.99 5.43
CA PRO A 35 -15.44 -3.54 5.21
C PRO A 35 -15.95 -2.80 6.45
N ALA A 36 -16.78 -3.45 7.27
CA ALA A 36 -17.26 -2.88 8.52
C ALA A 36 -16.11 -2.62 9.51
N SER A 37 -15.09 -3.47 9.58
CA SER A 37 -13.91 -3.26 10.43
C SER A 37 -13.05 -2.09 9.94
N ILE A 38 -12.96 -1.90 8.62
CA ILE A 38 -12.30 -0.72 8.03
C ILE A 38 -13.06 0.56 8.41
N GLN A 39 -14.38 0.60 8.22
CA GLN A 39 -15.18 1.76 8.56
C GLN A 39 -15.11 2.10 10.06
N ARG A 40 -15.13 1.10 10.96
CA ARG A 40 -14.95 1.31 12.40
C ARG A 40 -13.60 1.93 12.74
N ALA A 41 -12.51 1.44 12.13
CA ALA A 41 -11.18 2.01 12.33
C ALA A 41 -11.10 3.47 11.87
N ILE A 42 -11.76 3.81 10.75
CA ILE A 42 -11.86 5.18 10.24
C ILE A 42 -12.66 6.06 11.21
N ASP A 43 -13.85 5.61 11.63
CA ASP A 43 -14.74 6.35 12.53
C ASP A 43 -14.10 6.60 13.91
N ALA A 44 -13.31 5.63 14.40
CA ALA A 44 -12.56 5.73 15.65
C ALA A 44 -11.31 6.63 15.55
N GLY A 45 -10.87 6.96 14.32
CA GLY A 45 -9.62 7.69 14.10
C GLY A 45 -8.37 6.90 14.48
N THR A 46 -8.46 5.57 14.48
CA THR A 46 -7.39 4.68 14.93
C THR A 46 -6.40 4.47 13.79
N MET A 47 -5.13 4.80 14.01
CA MET A 47 -4.11 4.84 12.97
C MET A 47 -2.84 4.12 13.41
N ALA A 48 -2.26 3.34 12.50
CA ALA A 48 -0.86 2.94 12.63
C ALA A 48 0.01 4.00 11.97
N LEU A 49 1.06 4.44 12.66
CA LEU A 49 2.02 5.44 12.21
C LEU A 49 3.37 4.77 11.97
N PRO A 50 4.08 5.12 10.89
CA PRO A 50 5.31 4.46 10.48
C PRO A 50 6.46 4.69 11.49
N SER A 51 7.44 3.78 11.59
CA SER A 51 7.63 2.58 10.74
C SER A 51 7.73 1.28 11.55
N PHE A 52 7.16 0.21 11.01
CA PHE A 52 7.15 -1.12 11.65
C PHE A 52 8.23 -2.06 11.11
N ALA A 53 8.99 -1.64 10.10
CA ALA A 53 10.12 -2.40 9.54
C ALA A 53 11.16 -1.44 8.93
N PRO A 54 12.44 -1.84 8.81
CA PRO A 54 13.46 -1.00 8.20
C PRO A 54 13.19 -0.68 6.72
N GLY A 55 13.57 0.53 6.28
CA GLY A 55 13.45 0.99 4.89
C GLY A 55 12.20 1.85 4.65
N GLY A 56 11.73 1.91 3.41
CA GLY A 56 10.54 2.68 3.05
C GLY A 56 10.77 4.18 2.84
N PRO A 57 9.70 4.92 2.49
CA PRO A 57 9.74 6.38 2.33
C PRO A 57 9.92 7.14 3.65
N LEU A 58 9.67 6.48 4.79
CA LEU A 58 9.67 7.10 6.11
C LEU A 58 10.60 6.34 7.08
N PRO A 59 11.91 6.24 6.77
CA PRO A 59 12.87 5.51 7.61
C PRO A 59 13.12 6.23 8.94
N GLY A 60 13.70 5.50 9.91
CA GLY A 60 14.20 6.07 11.16
C GLY A 60 13.14 6.40 12.22
N ARG A 61 11.90 5.91 12.06
CA ARG A 61 10.81 6.08 13.02
C ARG A 61 10.41 4.74 13.62
N THR A 62 10.15 4.71 14.93
CA THR A 62 9.51 3.56 15.58
C THR A 62 8.00 3.66 15.39
N GLY A 63 7.42 2.63 14.79
CA GLY A 63 6.00 2.57 14.52
C GLY A 63 5.17 2.43 15.78
N GLU A 64 3.98 3.01 15.77
CA GLU A 64 3.03 2.94 16.87
C GLU A 64 1.59 2.97 16.36
N ILE A 65 0.65 2.55 17.21
CA ILE A 65 -0.78 2.67 16.95
C ILE A 65 -1.33 3.74 17.87
N VAL A 66 -1.99 4.74 17.28
CA VAL A 66 -2.70 5.81 18.00
C VAL A 66 -4.20 5.59 17.90
N GLY A 67 -4.93 5.92 18.96
CA GLY A 67 -6.37 5.67 19.05
C GLY A 67 -6.71 4.27 19.59
N PRO A 68 -8.01 4.02 19.87
CA PRO A 68 -8.45 2.76 20.44
C PRO A 68 -8.49 1.63 19.40
N VAL A 69 -7.98 0.44 19.75
CA VAL A 69 -8.16 -0.78 18.94
C VAL A 69 -8.94 -1.80 19.74
N SER A 70 -10.06 -2.28 19.21
CA SER A 70 -10.90 -3.30 19.83
C SER A 70 -10.83 -4.60 19.04
N GLY A 71 -9.92 -5.48 19.45
CA GLY A 71 -9.82 -6.85 18.93
C GLY A 71 -8.94 -7.00 17.69
N ALA A 72 -8.71 -8.25 17.31
CA ALA A 72 -7.70 -8.63 16.32
C ALA A 72 -8.08 -8.25 14.88
N GLU A 73 -9.36 -8.36 14.50
CA GLU A 73 -9.81 -7.98 13.16
C GLU A 73 -9.72 -6.47 12.93
N GLU A 74 -10.11 -5.65 13.90
CA GLU A 74 -9.97 -4.20 13.80
C GLU A 74 -8.49 -3.80 13.73
N ARG A 75 -7.61 -4.47 14.48
CA ARG A 75 -6.16 -4.29 14.36
C ARG A 75 -5.65 -4.62 12.96
N ALA A 76 -6.19 -5.66 12.32
CA ALA A 76 -5.86 -6.01 10.94
C ALA A 76 -6.42 -4.99 9.93
N ALA A 77 -7.60 -4.43 10.17
CA ALA A 77 -8.16 -3.33 9.39
C ALA A 77 -7.28 -2.07 9.44
N VAL A 78 -6.80 -1.69 10.65
CA VAL A 78 -5.81 -0.61 10.83
C VAL A 78 -4.52 -0.89 10.07
N ALA A 79 -4.04 -2.15 10.09
CA ALA A 79 -2.86 -2.56 9.33
C ALA A 79 -3.06 -2.41 7.81
N LEU A 80 -4.24 -2.78 7.29
CA LEU A 80 -4.55 -2.66 5.87
C LEU A 80 -4.65 -1.19 5.43
N LEU A 81 -5.33 -0.35 6.23
CA LEU A 81 -5.39 1.10 6.01
C LEU A 81 -4.00 1.72 5.99
N TYR A 82 -3.13 1.33 6.93
CA TYR A 82 -1.74 1.79 6.95
C TYR A 82 -0.97 1.43 5.68
N VAL A 83 -1.08 0.18 5.21
CA VAL A 83 -0.41 -0.24 3.97
C VAL A 83 -0.95 0.57 2.77
N ALA A 84 -2.26 0.78 2.68
CA ALA A 84 -2.87 1.59 1.63
C ALA A 84 -2.35 3.04 1.65
N LEU A 85 -2.25 3.66 2.83
CA LEU A 85 -1.71 5.01 3.00
C LEU A 85 -0.21 5.11 2.68
N MET A 86 0.58 4.10 3.04
CA MET A 86 1.99 4.03 2.68
C MET A 86 2.19 3.87 1.17
N ILE A 87 1.33 3.11 0.48
CA ILE A 87 1.34 3.00 -0.99
C ILE A 87 0.91 4.33 -1.62
N ASP A 88 -0.17 4.95 -1.16
CA ASP A 88 -0.66 6.24 -1.63
C ASP A 88 0.42 7.33 -1.53
N LEU A 89 1.10 7.43 -0.37
CA LEU A 89 2.25 8.31 -0.18
C LEU A 89 3.40 7.97 -1.14
N SER A 90 3.68 6.68 -1.31
CA SER A 90 4.77 6.21 -2.18
C SER A 90 4.52 6.58 -3.64
N LEU A 91 3.28 6.44 -4.11
CA LEU A 91 2.85 6.84 -5.45
C LEU A 91 3.00 8.36 -5.67
N ASP A 92 2.68 9.18 -4.67
CA ASP A 92 2.93 10.63 -4.72
C ASP A 92 4.42 10.96 -4.83
N LEU A 93 5.27 10.29 -4.05
CA LEU A 93 6.71 10.54 -4.04
C LEU A 93 7.39 10.25 -5.39
N ILE A 94 6.90 9.24 -6.12
CA ILE A 94 7.36 8.94 -7.49
C ILE A 94 6.55 9.66 -8.57
N ARG A 95 5.61 10.53 -8.18
CA ARG A 95 4.72 11.29 -9.08
C ARG A 95 3.94 10.40 -10.05
N SER A 96 3.44 9.27 -9.56
CA SER A 96 2.65 8.34 -10.37
C SER A 96 1.29 8.93 -10.74
N SER A 97 0.99 8.99 -12.04
CA SER A 97 -0.30 9.44 -12.58
C SER A 97 -0.93 8.45 -13.59
N ASN A 98 -0.18 7.44 -14.03
CA ASN A 98 -0.66 6.44 -14.99
C ASN A 98 -1.48 5.33 -14.29
N THR A 99 -2.06 4.43 -15.06
CA THR A 99 -2.73 3.23 -14.53
C THR A 99 -1.81 2.44 -13.60
N VAL A 100 -2.33 2.05 -12.45
CA VAL A 100 -1.63 1.20 -11.46
C VAL A 100 -2.21 -0.20 -11.51
N ILE A 101 -1.35 -1.21 -11.64
CA ILE A 101 -1.72 -2.61 -11.49
C ILE A 101 -1.34 -3.05 -10.08
N VAL A 102 -2.31 -3.55 -9.33
CA VAL A 102 -2.13 -4.07 -7.97
C VAL A 102 -2.04 -5.58 -8.03
N ASP A 103 -0.93 -6.12 -7.53
CA ASP A 103 -0.65 -7.56 -7.48
C ASP A 103 -0.07 -7.96 -6.11
N GLY A 104 -0.17 -9.25 -5.79
CA GLY A 104 0.39 -9.87 -4.58
C GLY A 104 -0.63 -10.19 -3.49
N GLY A 105 -0.25 -11.11 -2.60
CA GLY A 105 -1.16 -11.74 -1.63
C GLY A 105 -1.85 -10.80 -0.62
N LEU A 106 -1.34 -9.60 -0.39
CA LEU A 106 -2.05 -8.60 0.44
C LEU A 106 -3.32 -8.06 -0.21
N ASN A 107 -3.46 -8.20 -1.54
CA ASN A 107 -4.65 -7.79 -2.29
C ASN A 107 -5.57 -8.99 -2.63
N ALA A 108 -5.44 -10.14 -1.97
CA ALA A 108 -6.17 -11.35 -2.38
C ALA A 108 -7.71 -11.19 -2.46
N ASP A 109 -8.29 -10.40 -1.56
CA ASP A 109 -9.73 -10.10 -1.55
C ASP A 109 -10.10 -8.79 -2.30
N GLY A 110 -9.16 -8.19 -3.03
CA GLY A 110 -9.32 -6.93 -3.78
C GLY A 110 -9.50 -5.67 -2.92
N LEU A 111 -9.59 -5.80 -1.60
CA LEU A 111 -9.89 -4.69 -0.69
C LEU A 111 -8.77 -3.63 -0.67
N LEU A 112 -7.50 -4.04 -0.79
CA LEU A 112 -6.38 -3.10 -0.87
C LEU A 112 -6.47 -2.23 -2.13
N ALA A 113 -6.69 -2.84 -3.29
CA ALA A 113 -6.86 -2.12 -4.55
C ALA A 113 -8.08 -1.19 -4.51
N ALA A 114 -9.19 -1.65 -3.94
CA ALA A 114 -10.41 -0.84 -3.81
C ALA A 114 -10.18 0.39 -2.90
N LEU A 115 -9.41 0.25 -1.82
CA LEU A 115 -8.98 1.37 -0.97
C LEU A 115 -8.08 2.35 -1.73
N LEU A 116 -7.12 1.87 -2.50
CA LEU A 116 -6.23 2.72 -3.30
C LEU A 116 -6.99 3.52 -4.37
N ALA A 117 -7.92 2.87 -5.06
CA ALA A 117 -8.81 3.53 -6.01
C ALA A 117 -9.68 4.61 -5.35
N ALA A 118 -10.12 4.38 -4.10
CA ALA A 118 -10.86 5.39 -3.33
C ALA A 118 -9.98 6.56 -2.87
N LEU A 119 -8.73 6.30 -2.46
CA LEU A 119 -7.77 7.33 -2.06
C LEU A 119 -7.30 8.20 -3.23
N ARG A 120 -7.35 7.67 -4.47
CA ARG A 120 -6.83 8.30 -5.68
C ARG A 120 -7.85 8.32 -6.83
N PRO A 121 -8.97 9.05 -6.70
CA PRO A 121 -10.08 9.02 -7.67
C PRO A 121 -9.70 9.51 -9.08
N GLY A 122 -8.57 10.22 -9.23
CA GLY A 122 -8.06 10.68 -10.52
C GLY A 122 -7.12 9.71 -11.24
N GLN A 123 -6.87 8.52 -10.69
CA GLN A 123 -5.93 7.54 -11.23
C GLN A 123 -6.61 6.18 -11.40
N SER A 124 -6.40 5.52 -12.54
CA SER A 124 -6.98 4.21 -12.81
C SER A 124 -6.23 3.11 -12.07
N PHE A 125 -6.99 2.17 -11.49
CA PHE A 125 -6.47 0.97 -10.86
C PHE A 125 -6.99 -0.28 -11.57
N MET A 126 -6.09 -1.24 -11.75
CA MET A 126 -6.38 -2.57 -12.26
C MET A 126 -5.83 -3.61 -11.29
N GLN A 127 -6.36 -4.81 -11.30
CA GLN A 127 -5.82 -5.94 -10.55
C GLN A 127 -5.76 -7.18 -11.44
N GLY A 128 -4.73 -8.00 -11.25
CA GLY A 128 -4.59 -9.24 -12.01
C GLY A 128 -5.73 -10.21 -11.71
N ALA A 129 -6.15 -10.98 -12.72
CA ALA A 129 -7.06 -12.12 -12.52
C ALA A 129 -6.41 -13.22 -11.66
N THR A 130 -5.07 -13.29 -11.68
CA THR A 130 -4.23 -14.14 -10.85
C THR A 130 -3.21 -13.29 -10.07
N LEU A 131 -2.80 -13.77 -8.89
CA LEU A 131 -1.82 -13.09 -8.00
C LEU A 131 -0.37 -13.46 -8.35
N GLU A 132 -0.06 -13.59 -9.65
CA GLU A 132 1.19 -14.20 -10.15
C GLU A 132 1.91 -13.34 -11.20
N GLY A 133 1.78 -12.01 -11.14
CA GLY A 133 2.28 -11.11 -12.18
C GLY A 133 3.78 -11.24 -12.48
N SER A 134 4.59 -11.58 -11.48
CA SER A 134 6.02 -11.86 -11.70
C SER A 134 6.27 -13.12 -12.53
N ALA A 135 5.52 -14.19 -12.29
CA ALA A 135 5.64 -15.43 -13.05
C ALA A 135 5.08 -15.25 -14.46
N THR A 136 3.95 -14.55 -14.60
CA THR A 136 3.36 -14.17 -15.88
C THR A 136 4.32 -13.34 -16.73
N GLY A 137 4.98 -12.34 -16.14
CA GLY A 137 5.98 -11.53 -16.86
C GLY A 137 7.18 -12.34 -17.33
N ALA A 138 7.69 -13.24 -16.50
CA ALA A 138 8.79 -14.14 -16.88
C ALA A 138 8.39 -15.09 -18.02
N ALA A 139 7.17 -15.63 -17.98
CA ALA A 139 6.64 -16.48 -19.04
C ALA A 139 6.47 -15.70 -20.34
N ALA A 140 5.95 -14.47 -20.29
CA ALA A 140 5.80 -13.62 -21.47
C ALA A 140 7.14 -13.40 -22.20
N LEU A 141 8.20 -13.04 -21.46
CA LEU A 141 9.53 -12.85 -22.04
C LEU A 141 10.09 -14.16 -22.62
N ALA A 142 9.87 -15.29 -21.96
CA ALA A 142 10.35 -16.59 -22.44
C ALA A 142 9.66 -16.99 -23.76
N PHE A 143 8.34 -16.79 -23.87
CA PHE A 143 7.58 -17.07 -25.09
C PHE A 143 7.97 -16.12 -26.22
N GLU A 144 8.11 -14.83 -25.93
CA GLU A 144 8.55 -13.83 -26.91
C GLU A 144 9.92 -14.20 -27.51
N SER A 145 10.85 -14.70 -26.67
CA SER A 145 12.19 -15.11 -27.12
C SER A 145 12.21 -16.23 -28.18
N ILE A 146 11.12 -17.00 -28.28
CA ILE A 146 10.93 -18.07 -29.27
C ILE A 146 9.87 -17.70 -30.33
N GLY A 147 9.48 -16.43 -30.42
CA GLY A 147 8.54 -15.92 -31.42
C GLY A 147 7.08 -16.30 -31.15
N HIS A 148 6.73 -16.60 -29.90
CA HIS A 148 5.37 -16.94 -29.49
C HIS A 148 4.79 -15.87 -28.57
N GLU A 149 3.47 -15.67 -28.65
CA GLU A 149 2.75 -14.83 -27.68
C GLU A 149 2.38 -15.67 -26.45
N PHE A 150 2.49 -15.06 -25.27
CA PHE A 150 1.96 -15.62 -24.03
C PHE A 150 0.57 -15.02 -23.76
N ALA A 151 -0.46 -15.87 -23.77
CA ALA A 151 -1.82 -15.46 -23.43
C ALA A 151 -1.94 -15.24 -21.92
N ALA A 152 -1.60 -14.04 -21.45
CA ALA A 152 -1.86 -13.61 -20.09
C ALA A 152 -3.32 -13.17 -19.94
N ASP A 153 -3.92 -13.46 -18.78
CA ASP A 153 -5.22 -12.90 -18.44
C ASP A 153 -5.13 -11.38 -18.37
N THR A 154 -6.18 -10.72 -18.88
CA THR A 154 -6.24 -9.26 -18.86
C THR A 154 -6.57 -8.79 -17.44
N PRO A 155 -5.82 -7.84 -16.88
CA PRO A 155 -6.17 -7.25 -15.59
C PRO A 155 -7.57 -6.62 -15.63
N GLU A 156 -8.28 -6.71 -14.52
CA GLU A 156 -9.65 -6.19 -14.41
C GLU A 156 -9.65 -4.79 -13.76
N PRO A 157 -10.55 -3.88 -14.20
CA PRO A 157 -10.72 -2.59 -13.54
C PRO A 157 -11.14 -2.74 -12.07
N VAL A 158 -10.50 -1.98 -11.19
CA VAL A 158 -10.83 -1.97 -9.77
C VAL A 158 -11.92 -0.93 -9.51
N ARG A 159 -12.98 -1.33 -8.81
CA ARG A 159 -13.99 -0.41 -8.30
C ARG A 159 -13.53 0.21 -6.99
N ALA A 160 -13.57 1.53 -6.90
CA ALA A 160 -13.29 2.24 -5.66
C ALA A 160 -14.24 1.80 -4.53
N ALA A 161 -13.67 1.57 -3.35
CA ALA A 161 -14.44 1.34 -2.14
C ALA A 161 -15.17 2.62 -1.70
N ASP A 162 -16.30 2.46 -1.03
CA ASP A 162 -17.07 3.57 -0.45
C ASP A 162 -16.93 3.54 1.07
N PHE A 163 -15.98 4.32 1.60
CA PHE A 163 -15.74 4.50 3.03
C PHE A 163 -15.91 5.97 3.40
N LYS A 164 -16.77 6.25 4.38
CA LYS A 164 -17.03 7.62 4.82
C LYS A 164 -15.83 8.14 5.59
N GLY A 165 -15.36 9.34 5.22
CA GLY A 165 -14.27 10.04 5.90
C GLY A 165 -12.86 9.52 5.59
N LEU A 166 -12.69 8.65 4.59
CA LEU A 166 -11.39 8.10 4.20
C LEU A 166 -10.39 9.19 3.76
N ASP A 167 -10.89 10.23 3.07
CA ASP A 167 -10.12 11.41 2.66
C ASP A 167 -9.56 12.17 3.86
N ARG A 168 -10.43 12.47 4.84
CA ARG A 168 -10.04 13.11 6.09
C ARG A 168 -9.08 12.23 6.88
N TYR A 169 -9.34 10.92 6.96
CA TYR A 169 -8.47 9.97 7.65
C TYR A 169 -7.06 9.97 7.04
N ARG A 170 -6.95 9.98 5.71
CA ARG A 170 -5.65 10.14 5.01
C ARG A 170 -4.97 11.44 5.37
N ASP A 171 -5.69 12.56 5.33
CA ASP A 171 -5.12 13.88 5.56
C ASP A 171 -4.64 14.05 7.02
N ASP A 172 -5.41 13.55 7.98
CA ASP A 172 -5.05 13.50 9.40
C ASP A 172 -3.80 12.62 9.62
N TRP A 173 -3.74 11.44 8.98
CA TRP A 173 -2.56 10.57 9.00
C TRP A 173 -1.32 11.28 8.42
N ARG A 174 -1.46 11.97 7.28
CA ARG A 174 -0.39 12.78 6.66
C ARG A 174 0.08 13.91 7.59
N GLY A 175 -0.83 14.55 8.30
CA GLY A 175 -0.51 15.56 9.31
C GLY A 175 0.33 15.01 10.46
N LEU A 176 -0.02 13.84 10.99
CA LEU A 176 0.71 13.18 12.08
C LEU A 176 2.13 12.77 11.68
N ILE A 177 2.33 12.22 10.47
CA ILE A 177 3.68 11.85 10.01
C ILE A 177 4.58 13.07 9.75
N ALA A 178 3.99 14.19 9.31
CA ALA A 178 4.70 15.45 9.09
C ALA A 178 5.09 16.10 10.42
N GLY A 179 4.19 16.14 11.40
CA GLY A 179 4.49 16.64 12.74
C GLY A 179 5.64 15.88 13.41
N ARG A 180 5.70 14.56 13.23
CA ARG A 180 6.81 13.71 13.72
C ARG A 180 8.14 13.96 13.01
N HIS A 181 8.11 14.36 11.73
CA HIS A 181 9.32 14.75 11.01
C HIS A 181 9.98 15.97 11.66
N ILE A 182 9.18 16.97 12.05
CA ILE A 182 9.68 18.19 12.67
C ILE A 182 10.26 17.90 14.06
N ALA A 183 9.57 17.09 14.87
CA ALA A 183 10.04 16.74 16.22
C ALA A 183 11.36 15.96 16.20
N GLY A 184 11.47 14.92 15.35
CA GLY A 184 12.71 14.13 15.23
C GLY A 184 13.90 14.90 14.66
N ALA A 185 13.66 15.87 13.76
CA ALA A 185 14.71 16.76 13.26
C ALA A 185 15.24 17.73 14.33
N ALA A 186 14.36 18.20 15.23
CA ALA A 186 14.74 19.07 16.34
C ALA A 186 15.55 18.31 17.41
N GLU A 187 15.21 17.06 17.69
CA GLU A 187 15.95 16.21 18.65
C GLU A 187 17.33 15.77 18.11
N GLY A 188 17.44 15.53 16.79
CA GLY A 188 18.71 15.19 16.15
C GLY A 188 19.68 16.37 15.98
N ALA A 189 19.21 17.61 16.01
CA ALA A 189 20.05 18.81 15.97
C ALA A 189 20.60 19.22 17.35
N ALA A 190 20.13 18.60 18.42
CA ALA A 190 20.52 18.85 19.80
C ALA A 190 21.52 17.82 20.36
N GLN A 191 22.05 16.92 19.52
CA GLN A 191 23.05 15.91 19.88
C GLN A 191 24.39 16.18 19.20
#